data_AF-A0A2W7JRM2-F1
#
_entry.id   AF-A0A2W7JRM2-F1
#
_cell.length_a   1.000
_cell.length_b   1.000
_cell.length_c   1.000
_cell.angle_alpha   90.00
_cell.angle_beta   90.00
_cell.angle_gamma   90.00
#
_symmetry.space_group_name_H-M   'P 1'
#
loop_
_entity.id
_entity.type
_entity.pdbx_description
1 polymer ?
#
loop_
_entity_poly.entity_id
_entity_poly.type
_entity_poly.pdbx_seq_one_letter_code
_entity_poly.pdbx_strand_id
1 'polypeptide(L)'
;MENNFARWQLVRINQLTFINNLILGLSLGLLAYVFNFVQSDEIIFSCIQKILFWIGCITSLCSIALALLLALNRLKDFRKTANLVRKLEKKDLDEKNKSRQITDNLGKTTWKLFYWQIATFCISFVTFSIFILMDLYDKIT
;
A
#
# COMPACT_ATOMS: atom_id res chain seq x y z
N MET A 1 26.76 -18.17 7.98
CA MET A 1 25.55 -18.08 7.12
C MET A 1 24.49 -17.15 7.69
N GLU A 2 24.22 -17.15 9.00
CA GLU A 2 23.23 -16.28 9.68
C GLU A 2 23.38 -14.78 9.37
N ASN A 3 24.60 -14.22 9.36
CA ASN A 3 24.83 -12.80 9.05
C ASN A 3 24.38 -12.38 7.64
N ASN A 4 24.50 -13.27 6.64
CA ASN A 4 24.07 -12.95 5.28
C ASN A 4 22.53 -12.95 5.19
N PHE A 5 21.87 -13.94 5.80
CA PHE A 5 20.40 -14.00 5.82
C PHE A 5 19.78 -12.79 6.52
N ALA A 6 20.29 -12.42 7.70
CA ALA A 6 19.82 -11.24 8.43
C ALA A 6 20.01 -9.95 7.61
N ARG A 7 21.16 -9.81 6.92
CA ARG A 7 21.44 -8.65 6.06
C ARG A 7 20.47 -8.56 4.89
N TRP A 8 20.23 -9.65 4.16
CA TRP A 8 19.28 -9.65 3.04
C TRP A 8 17.83 -9.45 3.47
N GLN A 9 17.46 -9.96 4.65
CA GLN A 9 16.15 -9.71 5.23
C GLN A 9 15.96 -8.22 5.56
N LEU A 10 16.95 -7.57 6.16
CA LEU A 10 16.93 -6.13 6.45
C LEU A 10 16.80 -5.31 5.15
N VAL A 11 17.57 -5.64 4.11
CA VAL A 11 17.48 -4.98 2.80
C VAL A 11 16.07 -5.12 2.22
N ARG A 12 15.50 -6.34 2.19
CA ARG A 12 14.14 -6.60 1.70
C ARG A 12 13.10 -5.77 2.45
N ILE A 13 13.21 -5.77 3.78
CA ILE A 13 12.39 -4.97 4.69
C ILE A 13 12.49 -3.50 4.26
N ASN A 14 13.68 -2.91 4.20
CA ASN A 14 13.85 -1.50 3.84
C ASN A 14 13.25 -1.16 2.47
N GLN A 15 13.48 -2.00 1.46
CA GLN A 15 12.89 -1.81 0.12
C GLN A 15 11.36 -1.83 0.16
N LEU A 16 10.75 -2.76 0.89
CA LEU A 16 9.30 -2.79 1.06
C LEU A 16 8.76 -1.52 1.75
N THR A 17 9.48 -0.96 2.73
CA THR A 17 9.05 0.31 3.37
C THR A 17 9.09 1.45 2.36
N PHE A 18 10.20 1.53 1.64
CA PHE A 18 10.43 2.56 0.65
C PHE A 18 9.32 2.54 -0.41
N ILE A 19 9.04 1.37 -1.00
CA ILE A 19 8.00 1.23 -2.02
C ILE A 19 6.61 1.53 -1.45
N ASN A 20 6.29 1.05 -0.24
CA ASN A 20 5.01 1.36 0.41
C ASN A 20 4.81 2.88 0.58
N ASN A 21 5.83 3.58 1.07
CA ASN A 21 5.76 5.03 1.29
C ASN A 21 5.69 5.79 -0.04
N LEU A 22 6.42 5.33 -1.07
CA LEU A 22 6.35 5.88 -2.41
C LEU A 22 4.92 5.78 -2.98
N ILE A 23 4.31 4.60 -2.92
CA ILE A 23 2.93 4.39 -3.42
C ILE A 23 1.92 5.21 -2.62
N LEU A 24 2.08 5.29 -1.29
CA LEU A 24 1.24 6.13 -0.45
C LEU A 24 1.33 7.62 -0.85
N GLY A 25 2.54 8.12 -1.04
CA GLY A 25 2.77 9.50 -1.49
C GLY A 25 2.18 9.76 -2.87
N LEU A 26 2.39 8.86 -3.82
CA LEU A 26 1.79 8.95 -5.16
C LEU A 26 0.26 8.89 -5.12
N SER A 27 -0.34 8.03 -4.29
CA SER A 27 -1.79 7.92 -4.14
C SER A 27 -2.39 9.20 -3.58
N LEU A 28 -1.76 9.80 -2.56
CA LEU A 28 -2.18 11.07 -1.98
C LEU A 28 -2.01 12.22 -2.97
N GLY A 29 -0.88 12.29 -3.68
CA GLY A 29 -0.62 13.31 -4.68
C GLY A 29 -1.62 13.25 -5.83
N LEU A 30 -1.92 12.05 -6.32
CA LEU A 30 -2.93 11.82 -7.35
C LEU A 30 -4.31 12.29 -6.89
N LEU A 31 -4.71 11.93 -5.67
CA LEU A 31 -6.00 12.33 -5.12
C LEU A 31 -6.08 13.86 -4.96
N ALA A 32 -5.03 14.49 -4.41
CA ALA A 32 -4.96 15.94 -4.25
C ALA A 32 -4.99 16.69 -5.60
N TYR A 33 -4.31 16.16 -6.61
CA TYR A 33 -4.33 16.70 -7.97
C TYR A 33 -5.74 16.65 -8.56
N VAL A 34 -6.41 15.49 -8.48
CA VAL A 34 -7.78 15.34 -9.00
C VAL A 34 -8.76 16.26 -8.29
N PHE A 35 -8.65 16.43 -6.97
CA PHE A 35 -9.49 17.39 -6.25
C PHE A 35 -9.25 18.84 -6.68
N ASN A 36 -7.98 19.24 -6.88
CA ASN A 36 -7.66 20.58 -7.39
C ASN A 36 -8.21 20.77 -8.81
N PHE A 37 -8.07 19.78 -9.68
CA PHE A 37 -8.57 19.80 -11.05
C PHE A 37 -10.09 20.01 -11.10
N VAL A 38 -10.84 19.26 -10.27
CA VAL A 38 -12.30 19.39 -10.18
C VAL A 38 -12.73 20.73 -9.58
N GLN A 39 -11.94 21.32 -8.69
CA GLN A 39 -12.27 22.60 -8.05
C GLN A 39 -11.98 23.80 -8.96
N SER A 40 -10.95 23.72 -9.82
CA SER A 40 -10.50 24.84 -10.65
C SER A 40 -11.38 25.16 -11.84
N ASP A 41 -12.16 24.18 -12.29
CA ASP A 41 -12.97 24.31 -13.50
C ASP A 41 -14.48 24.24 -13.13
N GLU A 42 -15.30 25.10 -13.75
CA GLU A 42 -16.77 24.99 -13.69
C GLU A 42 -17.26 23.80 -14.54
N ILE A 43 -16.78 22.59 -14.25
CA ILE A 43 -17.02 21.41 -15.09
C ILE A 43 -18.42 20.88 -14.84
N ILE A 44 -19.21 20.82 -15.90
CA ILE A 44 -20.46 20.05 -15.92
C ILE A 44 -20.10 18.61 -16.33
N PHE A 45 -19.87 17.75 -15.34
CA PHE A 45 -19.53 16.35 -15.63
C PHE A 45 -20.70 15.58 -16.25
N SER A 46 -20.39 14.80 -17.29
CA SER A 46 -21.30 13.78 -17.82
C SER A 46 -21.53 12.64 -16.80
N CYS A 47 -22.61 11.87 -16.95
CA CYS A 47 -22.89 10.74 -16.05
C CYS A 47 -21.73 9.74 -15.95
N ILE A 48 -21.03 9.50 -17.06
CA ILE A 48 -19.89 8.55 -17.10
C ILE A 48 -18.69 9.12 -16.32
N GLN A 49 -18.37 10.40 -16.51
CA GLN A 49 -17.29 11.08 -15.78
C GLN A 49 -17.53 11.06 -14.27
N LYS A 50 -18.77 11.28 -13.81
CA LYS A 50 -19.14 11.17 -12.38
C LYS A 50 -18.89 9.78 -11.82
N ILE A 51 -19.28 8.74 -12.55
CA ILE A 51 -19.07 7.35 -12.13
C ILE A 51 -17.57 7.05 -12.04
N LEU A 52 -16.79 7.42 -13.07
CA LEU A 52 -15.33 7.23 -13.08
C LEU A 52 -14.64 7.96 -11.93
N PHE A 53 -15.04 9.20 -11.64
CA PHE A 53 -14.51 9.97 -10.52
C PHE A 53 -14.72 9.25 -9.18
N TRP A 54 -15.95 8.80 -8.89
CA TRP A 54 -16.24 8.09 -7.64
C TRP A 54 -15.53 6.75 -7.53
N ILE A 55 -15.44 5.97 -8.62
CA ILE A 55 -14.67 4.72 -8.66
C ILE A 55 -13.18 4.99 -8.39
N GLY A 56 -12.62 6.01 -9.03
CA GLY A 56 -11.23 6.44 -8.83
C GLY A 56 -10.95 6.86 -7.39
N CYS A 57 -11.86 7.63 -6.78
CA CYS A 57 -11.78 8.05 -5.38
C CYS A 57 -11.83 6.87 -4.41
N ILE A 58 -12.81 5.97 -4.58
CA ILE A 58 -12.95 4.79 -3.72
C ILE A 58 -11.71 3.90 -3.82
N THR A 59 -11.23 3.63 -5.03
CA THR A 59 -10.04 2.79 -5.25
C THR A 59 -8.77 3.44 -4.71
N SER A 60 -8.61 4.77 -4.83
CA SER A 60 -7.50 5.52 -4.22
C SER A 60 -7.53 5.45 -2.69
N LEU A 61 -8.70 5.65 -2.07
CA LEU A 61 -8.87 5.54 -0.62
C LEU A 61 -8.59 4.11 -0.13
N CYS A 62 -9.00 3.09 -0.88
CA CYS A 62 -8.65 1.70 -0.60
C CYS A 62 -7.13 1.48 -0.65
N SER A 63 -6.43 2.02 -1.65
CA SER A 63 -4.96 1.94 -1.74
C SER A 63 -4.29 2.58 -0.52
N ILE A 64 -4.73 3.78 -0.12
CA ILE A 64 -4.22 4.48 1.06
C ILE A 64 -4.48 3.67 2.34
N ALA A 65 -5.69 3.13 2.51
CA ALA A 65 -6.02 2.30 3.67
C ALA A 65 -5.16 1.04 3.72
N LEU A 66 -4.94 0.36 2.59
CA LEU A 66 -4.07 -0.80 2.49
C LEU A 66 -2.61 -0.47 2.84
N ALA A 67 -2.11 0.68 2.39
CA ALA A 67 -0.77 1.17 2.71
C ALA A 67 -0.59 1.38 4.24
N LEU A 68 -1.59 1.94 4.90
CA LEU A 68 -1.60 2.13 6.35
C LEU A 68 -1.70 0.78 7.09
N LEU A 69 -2.56 -0.13 6.63
CA LEU A 69 -2.66 -1.48 7.18
C LEU A 69 -1.35 -2.26 7.04
N LEU A 70 -0.66 -2.13 5.90
CA LEU A 70 0.67 -2.71 5.68
C LEU A 70 1.67 -2.17 6.69
N ALA A 71 1.72 -0.84 6.89
CA ALA A 71 2.60 -0.20 7.85
C ALA A 71 2.33 -0.67 9.29
N LEU A 72 1.05 -0.79 9.69
CA LEU A 72 0.65 -1.30 11.00
C LEU A 72 0.98 -2.78 11.18
N ASN A 73 0.72 -3.61 10.17
CA ASN A 73 1.04 -5.04 10.22
C ASN A 73 2.55 -5.25 10.40
N ARG A 74 3.34 -4.40 9.75
CA ARG A 74 4.79 -4.43 9.85
C ARG A 74 5.30 -3.97 11.21
N LEU A 75 4.71 -2.93 11.79
CA LEU A 75 5.06 -2.50 13.15
C LEU A 75 4.80 -3.62 14.17
N LYS A 76 3.69 -4.35 13.99
CA LYS A 76 3.38 -5.55 14.78
C LYS A 76 4.41 -6.67 14.57
N ASP A 77 4.85 -6.89 13.33
CA ASP A 77 5.86 -7.90 13.01
C ASP A 77 7.23 -7.59 13.66
N PHE A 78 7.67 -6.33 13.62
CA PHE A 78 8.88 -5.90 14.32
C PHE A 78 8.78 -6.09 15.83
N ARG A 79 7.66 -5.69 16.45
CA ARG A 79 7.45 -5.85 17.89
C ARG A 79 7.44 -7.32 18.31
N LYS A 80 6.81 -8.19 17.51
CA LYS A 80 6.80 -9.64 17.76
C LYS A 80 8.20 -10.24 17.62
N THR A 81 8.94 -9.88 16.57
CA THR A 81 10.30 -10.39 16.36
C THR A 81 11.25 -9.95 17.47
N ALA A 82 11.22 -8.69 17.90
CA ALA A 82 12.03 -8.19 19.01
C ALA A 82 11.71 -8.91 20.33
N ASN A 83 10.42 -9.12 20.62
CA ASN A 83 9.99 -9.91 21.77
C ASN A 83 10.41 -11.38 21.67
N LEU A 84 10.47 -11.93 20.46
CA LEU A 84 10.88 -13.32 20.21
C LEU A 84 12.36 -13.50 20.52
N VAL A 85 13.22 -12.64 19.96
CA VAL A 85 14.68 -12.68 20.19
C VAL A 85 14.98 -12.60 21.69
N ARG A 86 14.30 -11.69 22.41
CA ARG A 86 14.45 -11.54 23.87
C ARG A 86 13.98 -12.75 24.68
N LYS A 87 13.01 -13.53 24.16
CA LYS A 87 12.51 -14.75 24.82
C LYS A 87 13.33 -15.99 24.47
N LEU A 88 13.89 -16.05 23.26
CA LEU A 88 14.71 -17.16 22.79
C LEU A 88 16.08 -17.22 23.47
N GLU A 89 16.57 -16.12 24.02
CA GLU A 89 17.73 -16.11 24.94
C GLU A 89 17.48 -16.92 26.25
N LYS A 90 16.23 -17.29 26.55
CA LYS A 90 15.85 -17.90 27.84
C LYS A 90 15.07 -19.22 27.76
N LYS A 91 14.78 -19.78 26.58
CA LYS A 91 13.77 -20.87 26.46
C LYS A 91 14.04 -21.98 25.43
N ASP A 92 13.39 -23.12 25.70
CA ASP A 92 13.46 -24.42 25.03
C ASP A 92 12.94 -24.48 23.57
N LEU A 93 13.31 -25.57 22.88
CA LEU A 93 13.07 -25.83 21.44
C LEU A 93 11.59 -25.80 20.99
N ASP A 94 10.64 -26.13 21.86
CA ASP A 94 9.20 -26.20 21.49
C ASP A 94 8.55 -24.80 21.31
N GLU A 95 8.93 -23.81 22.11
CA GLU A 95 8.47 -22.42 21.89
C GLU A 95 9.09 -21.82 20.62
N LYS A 96 10.22 -22.36 20.16
CA LYS A 96 10.92 -21.98 18.92
C LYS A 96 10.15 -22.40 17.67
N ASN A 97 9.43 -23.53 17.71
CA ASN A 97 8.61 -24.00 16.59
C ASN A 97 7.28 -23.23 16.47
N LYS A 98 6.59 -22.98 17.59
CA LYS A 98 5.33 -22.22 17.61
C LYS A 98 5.52 -20.76 17.18
N SER A 99 6.65 -20.17 17.52
CA SER A 99 7.01 -18.83 17.11
C SER A 99 7.31 -18.71 15.61
N ARG A 100 7.94 -19.72 15.02
CA ARG A 100 8.22 -19.80 13.57
C ARG A 100 6.94 -19.73 12.73
N GLN A 101 5.89 -20.47 13.12
CA GLN A 101 4.60 -20.45 12.42
C GLN A 101 3.91 -19.08 12.43
N ILE A 102 4.03 -18.33 13.53
CA ILE A 102 3.41 -17.00 13.64
C ILE A 102 4.12 -16.00 12.70
N THR A 103 5.45 -16.07 12.62
CA THR A 103 6.25 -15.23 11.74
C THR A 103 5.96 -15.51 10.26
N ASP A 104 5.77 -16.77 9.87
CA ASP A 104 5.43 -17.13 8.48
C ASP A 104 4.07 -16.57 8.04
N ASN A 105 3.07 -16.59 8.91
CA ASN A 105 1.74 -16.05 8.61
C ASN A 105 1.72 -14.51 8.49
N LEU A 106 2.54 -13.82 9.28
CA LEU A 106 2.71 -12.36 9.18
C LEU A 106 3.36 -11.95 7.86
N GLY A 107 4.36 -12.72 7.41
CA GLY A 107 5.00 -12.53 6.11
C GLY A 107 4.02 -12.66 4.95
N LYS A 108 3.21 -13.74 4.91
CA LYS A 108 2.20 -13.95 3.85
C LYS A 108 1.16 -12.84 3.79
N THR A 109 0.69 -12.38 4.95
CA THR A 109 -0.30 -11.29 5.04
C THR A 109 0.28 -9.98 4.50
N THR A 110 1.54 -9.68 4.83
CA THR A 110 2.23 -8.47 4.37
C THR A 110 2.33 -8.44 2.84
N TRP A 111 2.76 -9.54 2.22
CA TRP A 111 2.85 -9.61 0.76
C TRP A 111 1.47 -9.49 0.09
N LYS A 112 0.43 -10.14 0.66
CA LYS A 112 -0.93 -10.01 0.14
C LYS A 112 -1.41 -8.55 0.18
N LEU A 113 -1.26 -7.88 1.32
CA LEU A 113 -1.65 -6.46 1.47
C LEU A 113 -0.88 -5.57 0.47
N PHE A 114 0.41 -5.83 0.28
CA PHE A 114 1.25 -5.08 -0.65
C PHE A 114 0.81 -5.23 -2.11
N TYR A 115 0.52 -6.46 -2.55
CA TYR A 115 0.00 -6.67 -3.91
C TYR A 115 -1.37 -6.03 -4.12
N TRP A 116 -2.26 -6.10 -3.13
CA TRP A 116 -3.55 -5.42 -3.19
C TRP A 116 -3.41 -3.89 -3.24
N GLN A 117 -2.46 -3.32 -2.51
CA GLN A 117 -2.16 -1.89 -2.56
C GLN A 117 -1.68 -1.46 -3.95
N ILE A 118 -0.74 -2.19 -4.55
CA ILE A 118 -0.26 -1.90 -5.90
C ILE A 118 -1.41 -2.01 -6.91
N ALA A 119 -2.20 -3.08 -6.85
CA ALA A 119 -3.30 -3.29 -7.77
C ALA A 119 -4.34 -2.16 -7.70
N THR A 120 -4.75 -1.79 -6.47
CA THR A 120 -5.72 -0.71 -6.25
C THR A 120 -5.18 0.66 -6.67
N PHE A 121 -3.90 0.94 -6.42
CA PHE A 121 -3.24 2.15 -6.92
C PHE A 121 -3.23 2.22 -8.45
N CYS A 122 -2.82 1.15 -9.14
CA CYS A 122 -2.78 1.12 -10.60
C CYS A 122 -4.17 1.31 -11.21
N ILE A 123 -5.20 0.66 -10.65
CA ILE A 123 -6.59 0.83 -11.09
C ILE A 123 -7.03 2.29 -10.91
N SER A 124 -6.76 2.89 -9.75
CA SER A 124 -7.08 4.29 -9.49
C SER A 124 -6.38 5.23 -10.47
N PHE A 125 -5.09 5.02 -10.72
CA PHE A 125 -4.29 5.81 -11.66
C PHE A 125 -4.84 5.76 -13.08
N VAL A 126 -5.15 4.56 -13.59
CA VAL A 126 -5.75 4.40 -14.93
C VAL A 126 -7.12 5.07 -15.00
N THR A 127 -7.95 4.88 -13.97
CA THR A 127 -9.31 5.47 -13.92
C THR A 127 -9.27 6.99 -13.94
N PHE A 128 -8.41 7.61 -13.13
CA PHE A 128 -8.25 9.06 -13.12
C PHE A 128 -7.60 9.59 -14.40
N SER A 129 -6.67 8.86 -15.00
CA SER A 129 -6.09 9.24 -16.30
C SER A 129 -7.16 9.28 -17.40
N ILE A 130 -8.04 8.27 -17.46
CA ILE A 130 -9.16 8.24 -18.41
C ILE A 130 -10.13 9.40 -18.13
N PHE A 131 -10.46 9.64 -16.86
CA PHE A 131 -11.33 10.75 -16.46
C PHE A 131 -10.79 12.11 -16.94
N ILE A 132 -9.51 12.40 -16.72
CA ILE A 132 -8.88 13.65 -17.16
C ILE A 132 -8.84 13.74 -18.69
N LEU A 133 -8.50 12.64 -19.38
CA LEU A 133 -8.46 12.62 -20.85
C LEU A 133 -9.84 12.87 -21.47
N MET A 134 -10.92 12.35 -20.87
CA MET A 134 -12.28 12.62 -21.33
C MET A 134 -12.63 14.11 -21.18
N ASP A 135 -12.32 14.72 -20.04
CA ASP A 135 -12.57 16.16 -19.83
C ASP A 135 -11.77 17.03 -20.81
N LEU A 136 -10.50 16.70 -21.02
CA LEU A 136 -9.66 17.42 -21.99
C LEU A 136 -10.18 17.27 -23.43
N TYR A 137 -10.68 16.10 -23.79
CA TYR A 137 -11.28 15.88 -25.12
C TYR A 137 -12.55 16.72 -25.31
N ASP A 138 -13.41 16.76 -24.29
CA ASP A 138 -14.63 17.58 -24.30
C ASP A 138 -14.33 19.08 -24.38
N LYS A 139 -13.19 19.55 -23.84
CA LYS A 139 -12.76 20.95 -23.95
C LYS A 139 -12.18 21.33 -25.32
N ILE A 140 -11.62 20.37 -26.06
CA ILE A 140 -10.97 20.62 -27.35
C ILE A 140 -11.98 20.58 -28.51
N THR A 141 -13.09 19.83 -28.37
CA THR A 141 -14.10 19.62 -29.41
C THR A 141 -15.26 20.59 -29.26
#